data_AF-A0AA95JSJ2-F1
#
_entry.id   AF-A0AA95JSJ2-F1
#
_cell.length_a   1.000
_cell.length_b   1.000
_cell.length_c   1.000
_cell.angle_alpha   90.00
_cell.angle_beta   90.00
_cell.angle_gamma   90.00
#
_symmetry.space_group_name_H-M   'P 1'
#
loop_
_entity.id
_entity.type
_entity.pdbx_description
1 polymer ?
#
loop_
_entity_poly.entity_id
_entity_poly.type
_entity_poly.pdbx_seq_one_letter_code
_entity_poly.pdbx_strand_id
1 'polypeptide(L)'
;MAKDFNILNTGHFNILQKISFGEKNMIIFYFGDIPDWKKKEVIKDVVVPSDDYEVVEITFNLNYNDLADLYWKLNRYCGEEMFLQLNDDAVNFWEGEVTDFKEYWGTFDDLEENIPIVHHKKYTAPKSSDDWKRDYESLRARYYILYNELLSLKEKNE
;
A
#
# COMPACT_ATOMS: atom_id res chain seq x y z
N MET A 1 16.00 23.91 4.59
CA MET A 1 16.89 22.78 4.32
C MET A 1 15.97 21.58 4.23
N ALA A 2 15.71 21.06 3.03
CA ALA A 2 14.76 19.97 2.84
C ALA A 2 15.33 18.74 3.57
N LYS A 3 14.58 18.18 4.52
CA LYS A 3 14.95 16.89 5.11
C LYS A 3 14.88 15.87 3.97
N ASP A 4 15.99 15.23 3.64
CA ASP A 4 15.98 14.09 2.74
C ASP A 4 15.18 12.97 3.42
N PHE A 5 13.93 12.79 2.96
CA PHE A 5 13.11 11.66 3.35
C PHE A 5 13.71 10.41 2.69
N ASN A 6 14.29 9.51 3.50
CA ASN A 6 14.75 8.21 3.02
C ASN A 6 13.53 7.28 2.85
N ILE A 7 12.84 7.44 1.72
CA ILE A 7 11.66 6.64 1.36
C ILE A 7 12.13 5.36 0.67
N LEU A 8 11.73 4.21 1.22
CA LEU A 8 12.16 2.90 0.73
C LEU A 8 11.56 2.53 -0.62
N ASN A 9 10.31 2.93 -0.87
CA ASN A 9 9.51 2.48 -2.01
C ASN A 9 9.19 3.62 -2.99
N THR A 10 10.20 4.42 -3.32
CA THR A 10 10.11 5.50 -4.34
C THR A 10 10.17 5.02 -5.79
N GLY A 11 10.20 3.70 -6.02
CA GLY A 11 10.14 3.13 -7.36
C GLY A 11 8.75 3.25 -7.99
N HIS A 12 8.52 2.50 -9.07
CA HIS A 12 7.20 2.37 -9.71
C HIS A 12 6.16 1.61 -8.84
N PHE A 13 6.53 1.18 -7.63
CA PHE A 13 5.69 0.38 -6.74
C PHE A 13 5.46 1.08 -5.41
N ASN A 14 4.39 1.86 -5.35
CA ASN A 14 3.95 2.63 -4.19
C ASN A 14 2.61 2.12 -3.64
N ILE A 15 1.95 1.16 -4.30
CA ILE A 15 0.65 0.65 -3.87
C ILE A 15 0.84 -0.58 -2.98
N LEU A 16 0.38 -0.53 -1.74
CA LEU A 16 0.46 -1.66 -0.80
C LEU A 16 -0.48 -2.80 -1.22
N GLN A 17 0.01 -3.87 -1.84
CA GLN A 17 -0.83 -4.96 -2.36
C GLN A 17 -1.30 -5.95 -1.30
N LYS A 18 -0.37 -6.29 -0.41
CA LYS A 18 -0.61 -7.24 0.68
C LYS A 18 0.42 -7.01 1.77
N ILE A 19 0.05 -7.42 2.97
CA ILE A 19 0.99 -7.59 4.07
C ILE A 19 0.96 -9.03 4.57
N SER A 20 2.02 -9.45 5.25
CA SER A 20 2.10 -10.77 5.87
C SER A 20 2.89 -10.72 7.16
N PHE A 21 2.54 -11.58 8.11
CA PHE A 21 3.37 -11.82 9.28
C PHE A 21 4.60 -12.65 8.90
N GLY A 22 5.77 -12.15 9.23
CA GLY A 22 7.01 -12.90 9.20
C GLY A 22 7.36 -13.48 10.58
N GLU A 23 8.56 -14.02 10.69
CA GLU A 23 9.12 -14.45 11.97
C GLU A 23 9.60 -13.24 12.80
N LYS A 24 9.73 -13.42 14.12
CA LYS A 24 10.43 -12.46 15.01
C LYS A 24 9.93 -11.01 14.93
N ASN A 25 8.63 -10.79 15.07
CA ASN A 25 7.99 -9.46 15.04
C ASN A 25 8.16 -8.71 13.71
N MET A 26 8.23 -9.46 12.61
CA MET A 26 8.34 -8.89 11.27
C MET A 26 6.97 -8.74 10.61
N ILE A 27 6.77 -7.59 9.95
CA ILE A 27 5.71 -7.42 8.96
C ILE A 27 6.38 -7.29 7.60
N ILE A 28 5.86 -8.04 6.63
CA ILE A 28 6.33 -8.08 5.24
C ILE A 28 5.33 -7.30 4.41
N PHE A 29 5.79 -6.25 3.75
CA PHE A 29 5.01 -5.38 2.88
C PHE A 29 5.31 -5.72 1.43
N TYR A 30 4.27 -5.87 0.62
CA TYR A 30 4.39 -6.14 -0.81
C TYR A 30 3.79 -4.95 -1.54
N PHE A 31 4.63 -4.21 -2.23
CA PHE A 31 4.24 -3.09 -3.07
C PHE A 31 4.15 -3.51 -4.52
N GLY A 32 3.14 -3.00 -5.20
CA GLY A 32 2.88 -3.22 -6.61
C GLY A 32 2.30 -1.96 -7.23
N ASP A 33 1.58 -2.18 -8.31
CA ASP A 33 1.17 -1.20 -9.30
C ASP A 33 -0.34 -1.26 -9.61
N ILE A 34 -1.08 -2.12 -8.89
CA ILE A 34 -2.50 -2.37 -9.11
C ILE A 34 -3.30 -1.88 -7.89
N PRO A 35 -3.97 -0.73 -7.93
CA PRO A 35 -4.63 -0.17 -6.75
C PRO A 35 -5.82 -0.99 -6.23
N ASP A 36 -6.39 -0.61 -5.07
CA ASP A 36 -7.69 -1.15 -4.65
C ASP A 36 -8.80 -0.60 -5.56
N TRP A 37 -9.14 -1.39 -6.58
CA TRP A 37 -10.23 -1.08 -7.49
C TRP A 37 -11.60 -1.01 -6.79
N LYS A 38 -11.76 -1.50 -5.55
CA LYS A 38 -13.02 -1.35 -4.80
C LYS A 38 -13.25 0.08 -4.32
N LYS A 39 -12.21 0.89 -4.20
CA LYS A 39 -12.35 2.30 -3.82
C LYS A 39 -12.87 3.11 -4.99
N LYS A 40 -13.62 4.16 -4.69
CA LYS A 40 -14.39 4.94 -5.67
C LYS A 40 -13.53 5.89 -6.51
N GLU A 41 -12.21 5.79 -6.42
CA GLU A 41 -11.31 6.73 -7.07
C GLU A 41 -10.91 6.21 -8.45
N VAL A 42 -10.78 7.12 -9.41
CA VAL A 42 -10.30 6.83 -10.76
C VAL A 42 -8.82 7.11 -10.74
N ILE A 43 -8.02 6.04 -10.70
CA ILE A 43 -6.57 6.17 -10.72
C ILE A 43 -6.15 6.42 -12.16
N LYS A 44 -5.56 7.60 -12.37
CA LYS A 44 -5.30 8.16 -13.70
C LYS A 44 -4.03 7.60 -14.33
N ASP A 45 -3.16 7.02 -13.52
CA ASP A 45 -1.90 6.45 -13.95
C ASP A 45 -2.07 4.94 -14.11
N VAL A 46 -2.41 4.52 -15.33
CA VAL A 46 -2.36 3.11 -15.71
C VAL A 46 -0.89 2.73 -15.79
N VAL A 47 -0.36 2.19 -14.69
CA VAL A 47 0.97 1.59 -14.66
C VAL A 47 0.92 0.27 -15.41
N VAL A 48 1.95 0.00 -16.23
CA VAL A 48 2.11 -1.28 -16.92
C VAL A 48 2.20 -2.38 -15.87
N PRO A 49 1.29 -3.39 -15.87
CA PRO A 49 1.29 -4.46 -14.90
C PRO A 49 2.67 -5.13 -14.78
N SER A 50 3.20 -5.18 -13.56
CA SER A 50 4.43 -5.89 -13.23
C SER A 50 4.15 -7.32 -12.81
N ASP A 51 5.02 -8.23 -13.25
CA ASP A 51 5.04 -9.63 -12.80
C ASP A 51 5.64 -9.79 -11.39
N ASP A 52 6.25 -8.73 -10.84
CA ASP A 52 6.92 -8.75 -9.56
C ASP A 52 6.33 -7.74 -8.57
N TYR A 53 6.47 -8.05 -7.28
CA TYR A 53 6.34 -7.12 -6.17
C TYR A 53 7.69 -6.52 -5.77
N GLU A 54 7.68 -5.27 -5.34
CA GLU A 54 8.70 -4.75 -4.45
C GLU A 54 8.36 -5.13 -3.00
N VAL A 55 9.23 -5.88 -2.36
CA VAL A 55 9.00 -6.40 -1.00
C VAL A 55 9.89 -5.69 0.00
N VAL A 56 9.28 -5.23 1.08
CA VAL A 56 9.96 -4.63 2.23
C VAL A 56 9.63 -5.46 3.46
N GLU A 57 10.64 -6.07 4.07
CA GLU A 57 10.54 -6.72 5.38
C GLU A 57 10.98 -5.72 6.45
N ILE A 58 10.14 -5.49 7.47
CA ILE A 58 10.48 -4.65 8.62
C ILE A 58 10.29 -5.46 9.89
N THR A 59 11.34 -5.55 10.70
CA THR A 59 11.27 -6.12 12.04
C THR A 59 11.08 -5.00 13.05
N PHE A 60 9.95 -5.04 13.74
CA PHE A 60 9.54 -3.99 14.68
C PHE A 60 10.03 -4.26 16.10
N ASN A 61 10.39 -3.20 16.80
CA ASN A 61 10.68 -3.25 18.23
C ASN A 61 9.39 -3.05 19.05
N LEU A 62 8.41 -3.92 18.81
CA LEU A 62 7.10 -3.91 19.45
C LEU A 62 6.87 -5.23 20.18
N ASN A 63 5.97 -5.22 21.16
CA ASN A 63 5.45 -6.48 21.70
C ASN A 63 4.44 -7.10 20.71
N TYR A 64 4.04 -8.35 20.96
CA TYR A 64 3.16 -9.08 20.05
C TYR A 64 1.77 -8.42 19.87
N ASN A 65 1.19 -7.86 20.93
CA ASN A 65 -0.14 -7.25 20.86
C ASN A 65 -0.11 -5.97 20.01
N ASP A 66 0.89 -5.12 20.23
CA ASP A 66 1.06 -3.87 19.48
C ASP A 66 1.40 -4.15 18.01
N LEU A 67 2.22 -5.18 17.76
CA LEU A 67 2.51 -5.64 16.41
C LEU A 67 1.24 -6.17 15.71
N ALA A 68 0.41 -6.93 16.43
CA ALA A 68 -0.86 -7.43 15.91
C ALA A 68 -1.83 -6.30 15.57
N ASP A 69 -1.95 -5.30 16.43
CA ASP A 69 -2.75 -4.11 16.19
C ASP A 69 -2.25 -3.34 14.96
N LEU A 70 -0.94 -3.08 14.89
CA LEU A 70 -0.31 -2.43 13.75
C LEU A 70 -0.56 -3.20 12.44
N TYR A 71 -0.39 -4.52 12.45
CA TYR A 71 -0.68 -5.36 11.28
C TYR A 71 -2.13 -5.19 10.81
N TRP A 72 -3.11 -5.26 11.71
CA TRP A 72 -4.51 -5.13 11.32
C TRP A 72 -4.85 -3.72 10.83
N LYS A 73 -4.23 -2.69 11.41
CA LYS A 73 -4.36 -1.32 10.93
C LYS A 73 -3.84 -1.19 9.51
N LEU A 74 -2.61 -1.63 9.26
CA LEU A 74 -1.95 -1.63 7.95
C LEU A 74 -2.72 -2.44 6.90
N ASN A 75 -3.29 -3.58 7.29
CA ASN A 75 -4.03 -4.44 6.36
C ASN A 75 -5.26 -3.76 5.73
N ARG A 76 -5.84 -2.75 6.41
CA ARG A 76 -6.97 -1.96 5.88
C ARG A 76 -6.55 -1.01 4.76
N TYR A 77 -5.26 -0.70 4.66
CA TYR A 77 -4.68 0.16 3.63
C TYR A 77 -4.15 -0.63 2.43
N CYS A 78 -4.42 -1.94 2.35
CA CYS A 78 -4.11 -2.70 1.14
C CYS A 78 -4.87 -2.12 -0.06
N GLY A 79 -4.09 -1.71 -1.06
CA GLY A 79 -4.44 -1.11 -2.33
C GLY A 79 -4.39 0.42 -2.34
N GLU A 80 -3.95 1.04 -1.23
CA GLU A 80 -3.59 2.46 -1.20
C GLU A 80 -2.14 2.70 -1.64
N GLU A 81 -1.90 3.90 -2.15
CA GLU A 81 -0.56 4.45 -2.20
C GLU A 81 -0.05 4.71 -0.78
N MET A 82 1.10 4.13 -0.47
CA MET A 82 1.72 4.22 0.85
C MET A 82 3.23 4.31 0.68
N PHE A 83 3.86 5.29 1.34
CA PHE A 83 5.30 5.43 1.36
C PHE A 83 5.90 5.13 2.72
N LEU A 84 6.93 4.31 2.74
CA LEU A 84 7.67 3.96 3.95
C LEU A 84 8.90 4.85 4.08
N GLN A 85 8.85 5.78 5.02
CA GLN A 85 10.03 6.56 5.39
C GLN A 85 10.78 5.87 6.52
N LEU A 86 12.05 5.59 6.32
CA LEU A 86 12.94 5.18 7.40
C LEU A 86 13.69 6.36 8.00
N ASN A 87 13.71 6.37 9.33
CA ASN A 87 14.68 7.07 10.15
C ASN A 87 15.56 6.00 10.84
N ASP A 88 16.70 6.40 11.42
CA ASP A 88 17.74 5.47 11.90
C ASP A 88 17.22 4.29 12.74
N ASP A 89 16.16 4.48 13.52
CA ASP A 89 15.56 3.48 14.42
C ASP A 89 14.02 3.40 14.33
N ALA A 90 13.40 4.04 13.33
CA ALA A 90 11.94 4.11 13.23
C ALA A 90 11.43 4.16 11.78
N VAL A 91 10.15 3.82 11.60
CA VAL A 91 9.43 3.96 10.33
C VAL A 91 8.23 4.91 10.47
N ASN A 92 8.00 5.72 9.44
CA ASN A 92 6.76 6.47 9.23
C ASN A 92 6.06 5.98 7.96
N PHE A 93 4.73 5.98 7.99
CA PHE A 93 3.87 5.65 6.87
C PHE A 93 3.21 6.92 6.35
N TRP A 94 3.40 7.22 5.06
CA TRP A 94 2.87 8.42 4.41
C TRP A 94 1.85 8.04 3.34
N GLU A 95 0.82 8.86 3.23
CA GLU A 95 -0.21 8.80 2.19
C GLU A 95 0.02 9.96 1.20
N GLY A 96 -0.10 9.70 -0.10
CA GLY A 96 0.03 10.73 -1.14
C GLY A 96 0.25 10.12 -2.52
N GLU A 97 0.40 10.96 -3.55
CA GLU A 97 0.70 10.50 -4.90
C GLU A 97 2.21 10.52 -5.20
N VAL A 98 2.73 9.57 -5.99
CA VAL A 98 4.13 9.61 -6.51
C VAL A 98 4.37 10.89 -7.32
N THR A 99 3.34 11.37 -8.01
CA THR A 99 3.36 12.60 -8.83
C THR A 99 3.36 13.87 -8.01
N ASP A 100 3.00 13.80 -6.74
CA ASP A 100 2.92 14.97 -5.86
C ASP A 100 4.28 15.37 -5.30
N PHE A 101 4.41 16.66 -5.00
CA PHE A 101 5.53 17.11 -4.17
C PHE A 101 5.36 16.54 -2.76
N LYS A 102 6.46 16.05 -2.18
CA LYS A 102 6.49 15.43 -0.84
C LYS A 102 5.90 16.30 0.28
N GLU A 103 5.85 17.62 0.11
CA GLU A 103 5.24 18.56 1.08
C GLU A 103 3.71 18.43 1.16
N TYR A 104 3.09 17.77 0.18
CA TYR A 104 1.65 17.50 0.14
C TYR A 104 1.28 16.12 0.66
N TRP A 105 2.27 15.26 0.96
CA TRP A 105 1.99 13.95 1.53
C TRP A 105 1.46 14.10 2.95
N GLY A 106 0.43 13.31 3.25
CA GLY A 106 -0.22 13.23 4.55
C GLY A 106 0.22 12.02 5.35
N THR A 107 -0.34 11.90 6.55
CA THR A 107 -0.19 10.76 7.44
C THR A 107 -1.51 9.99 7.49
N PHE A 108 -1.45 8.67 7.67
CA PHE A 108 -2.65 7.89 7.96
C PHE A 108 -3.14 8.20 9.37
N ASP A 109 -4.39 8.64 9.51
CA ASP A 109 -4.97 9.15 10.78
C ASP A 109 -4.85 8.20 11.98
N ASP A 110 -4.77 6.89 11.75
CA ASP A 110 -4.75 5.87 12.82
C ASP A 110 -3.44 5.06 12.92
N LEU A 111 -2.42 5.46 12.17
CA LEU A 111 -1.06 4.96 12.31
C LEU A 111 -0.23 5.93 13.16
N GLU A 112 0.52 5.37 14.11
CA GLU A 112 1.43 6.16 14.93
C GLU A 112 2.63 6.65 14.10
N GLU A 113 3.14 7.83 14.44
CA GLU A 113 4.41 8.32 13.91
C GLU A 113 5.60 7.69 14.66
N ASN A 114 6.69 7.49 13.93
CA ASN A 114 8.00 7.02 14.38
C ASN A 114 7.92 5.66 15.10
N ILE A 115 7.29 4.69 14.45
CA ILE A 115 7.16 3.34 14.99
C ILE A 115 8.54 2.67 15.02
N PRO A 116 9.01 2.17 16.16
CA PRO A 116 10.39 1.74 16.33
C PRO A 116 10.68 0.42 15.62
N ILE A 117 11.83 0.34 14.96
CA ILE A 117 12.28 -0.82 14.19
C ILE A 117 13.67 -1.30 14.62
N VAL A 118 13.96 -2.57 14.37
CA VAL A 118 15.28 -3.18 14.64
C VAL A 118 16.10 -3.27 13.37
N HIS A 119 15.47 -3.72 12.28
CA HIS A 119 16.10 -3.84 10.97
C HIS A 119 15.04 -3.91 9.87
N HIS A 120 15.48 -3.66 8.64
CA HIS A 120 14.66 -3.83 7.45
C HIS A 120 15.46 -4.51 6.33
N LYS A 121 14.77 -5.06 5.35
CA LYS A 121 15.34 -5.62 4.13
C LYS A 121 14.42 -5.34 2.95
N LYS A 122 15.00 -5.03 1.79
CA LYS A 122 14.28 -4.79 0.54
C LYS A 122 14.71 -5.78 -0.53
N TYR A 123 13.77 -6.32 -1.29
CA TYR A 123 14.04 -7.21 -2.43
C TYR A 123 12.82 -7.27 -3.38
N THR A 124 12.98 -7.95 -4.52
CA THR A 124 11.90 -8.16 -5.49
C THR A 124 11.44 -9.61 -5.42
N ALA A 125 10.13 -9.86 -5.53
CA ALA A 125 9.56 -11.20 -5.53
C ALA A 125 8.48 -11.36 -6.60
N PRO A 126 8.47 -12.48 -7.35
CA PRO A 126 7.48 -12.71 -8.39
C PRO A 126 6.08 -12.92 -7.81
N LYS A 127 5.08 -12.39 -8.52
CA LYS A 127 3.67 -12.64 -8.25
C LYS A 127 3.34 -14.10 -8.54
N SER A 128 2.63 -14.74 -7.63
CA SER A 128 2.10 -16.09 -7.84
C SER A 128 0.85 -16.07 -8.72
N SER A 129 0.42 -17.23 -9.22
CA SER A 129 -0.87 -17.32 -9.94
C SER A 129 -2.07 -16.91 -9.08
N ASP A 130 -2.01 -17.14 -7.76
CA ASP A 130 -3.06 -16.73 -6.83
C ASP A 130 -3.07 -15.21 -6.58
N ASP A 131 -1.90 -14.57 -6.64
CA ASP A 131 -1.80 -13.11 -6.61
C ASP A 131 -2.52 -12.50 -7.82
N TRP A 132 -2.19 -12.97 -9.03
CA TRP A 132 -2.86 -12.53 -10.27
C TRP A 132 -4.37 -12.75 -10.25
N LYS A 133 -4.81 -13.87 -9.68
CA LYS A 133 -6.24 -14.17 -9.54
C LYS A 133 -6.94 -13.13 -8.67
N ARG A 134 -6.32 -12.72 -7.54
CA ARG A 134 -6.89 -11.69 -6.66
C ARG A 134 -6.97 -10.34 -7.34
N ASP A 135 -5.93 -9.96 -8.08
CA ASP A 135 -5.90 -8.69 -8.83
C ASP A 135 -7.04 -8.64 -9.86
N TYR A 136 -7.24 -9.74 -10.59
CA TYR A 136 -8.33 -9.88 -11.55
C TYR A 136 -9.72 -9.83 -10.88
N GLU A 137 -9.90 -10.49 -9.74
CA GLU A 137 -11.17 -10.47 -8.99
C GLU A 137 -11.51 -9.05 -8.50
N SER A 138 -10.52 -8.29 -8.03
CA SER A 138 -10.69 -6.88 -7.65
C SER A 138 -11.08 -6.01 -8.83
N LEU A 139 -10.40 -6.15 -9.97
CA LEU A 139 -10.74 -5.44 -11.21
C LEU A 139 -12.17 -5.76 -11.66
N ARG A 140 -12.54 -7.04 -11.64
CA ARG A 140 -13.89 -7.50 -12.00
C ARG A 140 -14.95 -6.89 -11.09
N ALA A 141 -14.72 -6.84 -9.78
CA ALA A 141 -15.65 -6.23 -8.83
C ALA A 141 -15.91 -4.74 -9.15
N ARG A 142 -14.87 -3.98 -9.49
CA ARG A 142 -14.99 -2.57 -9.87
C ARG A 142 -15.76 -2.36 -11.16
N TYR A 143 -15.51 -3.20 -12.17
CA TYR A 143 -16.28 -3.14 -13.41
C TYR A 143 -17.79 -3.28 -13.14
N TYR A 144 -18.19 -4.19 -12.24
CA TYR A 144 -19.60 -4.31 -11.83
C TYR A 144 -20.12 -3.08 -11.10
N ILE A 145 -19.33 -2.47 -10.20
CA ILE A 145 -19.73 -1.23 -9.51
C ILE A 145 -19.97 -0.11 -10.51
N LEU A 146 -19.01 0.14 -11.41
CA LEU A 146 -19.11 1.20 -12.43
C LEU A 146 -20.30 0.98 -13.37
N TYR A 147 -20.55 -0.27 -13.76
CA TYR A 147 -21.72 -0.62 -14.57
C TYR A 147 -23.04 -0.26 -13.87
N ASN A 148 -23.17 -0.60 -12.58
CA ASN A 148 -24.36 -0.28 -11.80
C ASN A 148 -24.54 1.23 -11.57
N GLU A 149 -23.45 1.97 -11.32
CA GLU A 149 -23.47 3.43 -11.20
C GLU A 149 -23.96 4.07 -12.51
N LEU A 150 -23.47 3.59 -13.66
CA LEU A 150 -23.88 4.06 -14.98
C LEU A 150 -25.37 3.76 -15.28
N LEU A 151 -25.87 2.60 -14.87
CA LEU A 151 -27.30 2.28 -14.99
C LEU A 151 -28.16 3.22 -14.13
N SER A 152 -27.80 3.43 -12.86
CA SER A 152 -28.55 4.33 -11.97
C SER A 152 -28.56 5.78 -12.47
N LEU A 153 -27.48 6.24 -13.10
CA LEU A 153 -27.43 7.57 -13.71
C LEU A 153 -28.34 7.68 -14.95
N LYS A 154 -28.49 6.62 -15.74
CA LYS A 154 -29.44 6.61 -16.87
C LYS A 154 -30.88 6.69 -16.37
N GLU A 155 -31.24 5.88 -15.38
CA GLU A 155 -32.59 5.85 -14.79
C GLU A 155 -33.00 7.18 -14.13
N LYS A 156 -32.05 7.98 -13.63
CA LYS A 156 -32.32 9.30 -13.04
C LYS A 156 -32.49 10.43 -14.07
N ASN A 157 -32.07 10.21 -15.31
CA ASN A 157 -32.10 11.19 -16.39
C ASN A 157 -33.20 10.90 -17.44
N GLU A 158 -34.02 9.86 -17.21
CA GLU A 158 -35.26 9.54 -17.93
C GLU A 158 -36.47 9.93 -17.08
#